data_AF-A0A6H3NRW0-F1
#
_entry.id   AF-A0A6H3NRW0-F1
#
_cell.length_a   1.000
_cell.length_b   1.000
_cell.length_c   1.000
_cell.angle_alpha   90.00
_cell.angle_beta   90.00
_cell.angle_gamma   90.00
#
_symmetry.space_group_name_H-M   'P 1'
#
loop_
_entity.id
_entity.type
_entity.pdbx_description
1 polymer ?
#
loop_
_entity_poly.entity_id
_entity_poly.type
_entity_poly.pdbx_seq_one_letter_code
_entity_poly.pdbx_strand_id
1 'polypeptide(L)'
;MNPKIKITIQFIFSHLSAYILVSIPYFQLIMKDYYEGENAVFPLFLITANDGAAWSRAMTWLFPTLIIQAILMVSFLLVIWDWFCTQTFGKQMFVLVWMRTVLGGFAAISPSVGSLEGMVFLIPEVSISIHLYVIFEIFLQSLVQVGIFLTLVNRGKPNAKVG
;
A
#
# COMPACT_ATOMS: atom_id res chain seq x y z
N MET A 1 -3.81 -11.92 -24.85
CA MET A 1 -4.13 -10.79 -23.95
C MET A 1 -3.09 -9.69 -24.15
N ASN A 2 -3.49 -8.41 -24.25
CA ASN A 2 -2.56 -7.29 -24.39
C ASN A 2 -1.56 -7.27 -23.19
N PRO A 3 -0.23 -7.15 -23.43
CA PRO A 3 0.76 -7.13 -22.36
C PRO A 3 0.48 -6.09 -21.27
N LYS A 4 -0.01 -4.90 -21.64
CA LYS A 4 -0.35 -3.84 -20.69
C LYS A 4 -1.50 -4.24 -19.78
N ILE A 5 -2.54 -4.87 -20.34
CA ILE A 5 -3.68 -5.39 -19.57
C ILE A 5 -3.21 -6.47 -18.59
N LYS A 6 -2.31 -7.37 -19.02
CA LYS A 6 -1.73 -8.39 -18.14
C LYS A 6 -1.00 -7.77 -16.96
N ILE A 7 -0.14 -6.78 -17.22
CA ILE A 7 0.62 -6.06 -16.19
C ILE A 7 -0.33 -5.37 -15.21
N THR A 8 -1.35 -4.67 -15.71
CA THR A 8 -2.39 -4.02 -14.89
C THR A 8 -3.07 -5.02 -13.96
N ILE A 9 -3.52 -6.17 -14.48
CA ILE A 9 -4.18 -7.19 -13.66
C ILE A 9 -3.23 -7.74 -12.60
N GLN A 10 -1.99 -8.07 -12.97
CA GLN A 10 -0.98 -8.56 -12.03
C GLN A 10 -0.67 -7.54 -10.94
N PHE A 11 -0.61 -6.25 -11.30
CA PHE A 11 -0.37 -5.17 -10.36
C PHE A 11 -1.53 -4.99 -9.38
N ILE A 12 -2.77 -4.90 -9.88
CA ILE A 12 -3.98 -4.80 -9.04
C ILE A 12 -4.05 -5.99 -8.09
N PHE A 13 -3.87 -7.21 -8.61
CA PHE A 13 -3.87 -8.41 -7.78
C PHE A 13 -2.81 -8.33 -6.67
N SER A 14 -1.56 -8.01 -7.01
CA SER A 14 -0.48 -7.88 -6.02
C SER A 14 -0.77 -6.80 -4.97
N HIS A 15 -1.38 -5.69 -5.38
CA HIS A 15 -1.72 -4.57 -4.51
C HIS A 15 -2.79 -4.96 -3.48
N LEU A 16 -3.86 -5.62 -3.94
CA LEU A 16 -4.94 -6.12 -3.08
C LEU A 16 -4.46 -7.25 -2.17
N SER A 17 -3.67 -8.19 -2.68
CA SER A 17 -3.09 -9.26 -1.87
C SER A 17 -2.20 -8.71 -0.76
N ALA A 18 -1.35 -7.72 -1.06
CA ALA A 18 -0.49 -7.11 -0.05
C ALA A 18 -1.28 -6.38 1.05
N TYR A 19 -2.37 -5.69 0.68
CA TYR A 19 -3.27 -5.08 1.66
C TYR A 19 -3.82 -6.14 2.62
N ILE A 20 -4.36 -7.25 2.10
CA ILE A 20 -4.91 -8.32 2.93
C ILE A 20 -3.84 -8.99 3.79
N LEU A 21 -2.72 -9.39 3.17
CA LEU A 21 -1.68 -10.19 3.81
C LEU A 21 -0.88 -9.42 4.87
N VAL A 22 -0.85 -8.10 4.79
CA VAL A 22 -0.14 -7.26 5.77
C VAL A 22 -1.11 -6.57 6.72
N SER A 23 -2.14 -5.88 6.22
CA SER A 23 -3.01 -5.08 7.10
C SER A 23 -3.82 -5.92 8.07
N ILE A 24 -4.26 -7.13 7.69
CA ILE A 24 -5.03 -7.97 8.61
C ILE A 24 -4.14 -8.45 9.78
N PRO A 25 -2.98 -9.08 9.55
CA PRO A 25 -2.09 -9.44 10.66
C PRO A 25 -1.59 -8.23 11.44
N TYR A 26 -1.23 -7.14 10.75
CA TYR A 26 -0.70 -5.94 11.40
C TYR A 26 -1.74 -5.28 12.31
N PHE A 27 -3.00 -5.26 11.87
CA PHE A 27 -4.12 -4.84 12.71
C PHE A 27 -4.21 -5.70 13.97
N GLN A 28 -4.28 -7.02 13.83
CA GLN A 28 -4.48 -7.92 14.97
C GLN A 28 -3.31 -7.94 15.97
N LEU A 29 -2.07 -7.77 15.49
CA LEU A 29 -0.87 -7.95 16.30
C LEU A 29 -0.28 -6.64 16.85
N ILE A 30 -0.50 -5.51 16.16
CA ILE A 30 0.17 -4.24 16.47
C ILE A 30 -0.83 -3.10 16.64
N MET A 31 -1.83 -2.99 15.77
CA MET A 31 -2.65 -1.76 15.73
C MET A 31 -3.93 -1.82 16.55
N LYS A 32 -4.41 -3.02 16.93
CA LYS A 32 -5.73 -3.21 17.55
C LYS A 32 -5.96 -2.32 18.77
N ASP A 33 -4.99 -2.21 19.66
CA ASP A 33 -5.12 -1.42 20.89
C ASP A 33 -5.29 0.08 20.61
N TYR A 34 -4.77 0.58 19.49
CA TYR A 34 -4.95 1.97 19.07
C TYR A 34 -6.29 2.23 18.37
N TYR A 35 -7.01 1.18 17.95
CA TYR A 35 -8.35 1.26 17.37
C TYR A 35 -9.46 1.01 18.39
N GLU A 36 -9.27 0.05 19.31
CA GLU A 36 -10.33 -0.49 20.18
C GLU A 36 -9.94 -0.58 21.67
N GLY A 37 -8.67 -0.29 22.04
CA GLY A 37 -8.17 -0.45 23.41
C GLY A 37 -8.34 0.78 24.29
N GLU A 38 -7.83 0.69 25.53
CA GLU A 38 -7.84 1.81 26.49
C GLU A 38 -7.05 3.03 26.00
N ASN A 39 -6.11 2.82 25.08
CA ASN A 39 -5.29 3.86 24.44
C ASN A 39 -5.75 4.16 23.00
N ALA A 40 -7.03 3.96 22.68
CA ALA A 40 -7.53 4.14 21.32
C ALA A 40 -7.46 5.61 20.88
N VAL A 41 -6.56 5.90 19.94
CA VAL A 41 -6.39 7.24 19.36
C VAL A 41 -7.04 7.37 17.99
N PHE A 42 -7.15 6.28 17.23
CA PHE A 42 -7.70 6.31 15.88
C PHE A 42 -9.18 6.72 15.81
N PRO A 43 -10.06 6.40 16.77
CA PRO A 43 -11.44 6.89 16.76
C PRO A 43 -11.57 8.44 16.78
N LEU A 44 -10.52 9.17 17.16
CA LEU A 44 -10.55 10.64 17.21
C LEU A 44 -10.58 11.28 15.81
N PHE A 45 -10.07 10.59 14.78
CA PHE A 45 -9.92 11.15 13.44
C PHE A 45 -10.12 10.14 12.30
N LEU A 46 -10.31 8.85 12.60
CA LEU A 46 -10.70 7.82 11.65
C LEU A 46 -12.12 7.31 11.94
N ILE A 47 -12.78 6.87 10.87
CA ILE A 47 -13.99 6.07 10.98
C ILE A 47 -13.59 4.69 11.51
N THR A 48 -14.14 4.29 12.66
CA THR A 48 -13.93 2.98 13.27
C THR A 48 -15.25 2.22 13.41
N ALA A 49 -15.18 0.94 13.78
CA ALA A 49 -16.35 0.08 13.96
C ALA A 49 -17.34 0.57 15.04
N ASN A 50 -16.93 1.54 15.87
CA ASN A 50 -17.78 2.16 16.89
C ASN A 50 -18.93 2.98 16.27
N ASP A 51 -18.75 3.54 15.07
CA ASP A 51 -19.83 4.13 14.27
C ASP A 51 -20.18 3.18 13.12
N GLY A 52 -21.12 2.26 13.37
CA GLY A 52 -21.48 1.22 12.41
C GLY A 52 -21.98 1.74 11.06
N ALA A 53 -22.64 2.91 11.02
CA ALA A 53 -23.15 3.48 9.79
C ALA A 53 -22.03 4.10 8.94
N ALA A 54 -21.13 4.86 9.56
CA ALA A 54 -19.95 5.40 8.89
C ALA A 54 -18.99 4.28 8.46
N TRP A 55 -18.77 3.28 9.32
CA TRP A 55 -17.90 2.15 9.05
C TRP A 55 -18.37 1.33 7.85
N SER A 56 -19.65 0.99 7.78
CA SER A 56 -20.24 0.27 6.65
C SER A 56 -20.04 1.01 5.32
N ARG A 57 -20.21 2.34 5.34
CA ARG A 57 -19.96 3.19 4.17
C ARG A 57 -18.48 3.19 3.78
N ALA A 58 -17.57 3.32 4.74
CA ALA A 58 -16.13 3.27 4.49
C ALA A 58 -15.72 1.92 3.88
N MET A 59 -16.21 0.81 4.42
CA MET A 59 -15.92 -0.54 3.90
C MET A 59 -16.45 -0.76 2.48
N THR A 60 -17.60 -0.16 2.14
CA THR A 60 -18.15 -0.21 0.77
C THR A 60 -17.22 0.46 -0.24
N TRP A 61 -16.59 1.58 0.14
CA TRP A 61 -15.69 2.34 -0.72
C TRP A 61 -14.23 1.89 -0.69
N LEU A 62 -13.84 1.11 0.33
CA LEU A 62 -12.46 0.67 0.51
C LEU A 62 -11.94 -0.10 -0.72
N PHE A 63 -12.66 -1.14 -1.13
CA PHE A 63 -12.23 -1.99 -2.24
C PHE A 63 -12.18 -1.24 -3.60
N PRO A 64 -13.20 -0.45 -4.00
CA PRO A 64 -13.11 0.41 -5.18
C PRO A 64 -11.92 1.38 -5.13
N THR A 65 -11.66 1.99 -3.96
CA THR A 65 -10.57 2.96 -3.81
C THR A 65 -9.21 2.30 -3.98
N LEU A 66 -9.00 1.09 -3.43
CA LEU A 66 -7.77 0.32 -3.61
C LEU A 66 -7.54 -0.05 -5.09
N ILE A 67 -8.60 -0.38 -5.82
CA ILE A 67 -8.49 -0.64 -7.28
C ILE A 67 -8.09 0.63 -8.03
N ILE A 68 -8.74 1.76 -7.75
CA ILE A 68 -8.42 3.04 -8.40
C ILE A 68 -6.96 3.42 -8.11
N GLN A 69 -6.52 3.30 -6.85
CA GLN A 69 -5.14 3.56 -6.46
C GLN A 69 -4.15 2.68 -7.25
N ALA A 70 -4.42 1.38 -7.35
CA ALA A 70 -3.60 0.46 -8.13
C ALA A 70 -3.57 0.83 -9.63
N ILE A 71 -4.69 1.27 -10.20
CA ILE A 71 -4.77 1.74 -11.60
C ILE A 71 -3.92 2.99 -11.81
N LEU A 72 -3.97 3.96 -10.89
CA LEU A 72 -3.15 5.17 -10.99
C LEU A 72 -1.65 4.84 -10.92
N MET A 73 -1.26 3.99 -9.98
CA MET A 73 0.13 3.57 -9.82
C MET A 73 0.65 2.77 -11.03
N VAL A 74 -0.12 1.80 -11.53
CA VAL A 74 0.31 1.00 -12.67
C VAL A 74 0.31 1.81 -13.97
N SER A 75 -0.57 2.80 -14.11
CA SER A 75 -0.53 3.72 -15.25
C SER A 75 0.80 4.45 -15.33
N PHE A 76 1.32 4.94 -14.21
CA PHE A 76 2.66 5.54 -14.17
C PHE A 76 3.75 4.52 -14.49
N LEU A 77 3.68 3.32 -13.91
CA LEU A 77 4.63 2.25 -14.19
C LEU A 77 4.66 1.87 -15.69
N LEU A 78 3.50 1.87 -16.35
CA LEU A 78 3.38 1.57 -17.78
C LEU A 78 4.07 2.62 -18.67
N VAL A 79 4.15 3.88 -18.23
CA VAL A 79 4.87 4.94 -18.95
C VAL A 79 6.39 4.67 -18.95
N ILE A 80 6.91 4.15 -17.84
CA ILE A 80 8.34 3.87 -17.67
C ILE A 80 8.69 2.38 -17.87
N TRP A 81 7.77 1.59 -18.42
CA TRP A 81 7.87 0.12 -18.41
C TRP A 81 9.10 -0.41 -19.13
N ASP A 82 9.41 0.11 -20.31
CA ASP A 82 10.54 -0.35 -21.11
C ASP A 82 11.86 -0.09 -20.37
N TRP A 83 12.02 1.11 -19.81
CA TRP A 83 13.16 1.43 -18.95
C TRP A 83 13.19 0.51 -17.71
N PHE A 84 12.05 0.34 -17.04
CA PHE A 84 11.92 -0.48 -15.84
C PHE A 84 12.37 -1.92 -16.08
N CYS A 85 12.03 -2.52 -17.24
CA CYS A 85 12.42 -3.88 -17.60
C CYS A 85 13.92 -4.06 -17.82
N THR A 86 14.65 -3.00 -18.20
CA THR A 86 16.12 -3.05 -18.37
C THR A 86 16.89 -2.93 -17.06
N GLN A 87 16.22 -2.60 -15.95
CA GLN A 87 16.87 -2.43 -14.66
C GLN A 87 17.10 -3.77 -13.94
N THR A 88 18.06 -3.79 -13.02
CA THR A 88 18.29 -4.93 -12.14
C THR A 88 17.11 -5.13 -11.19
N PHE A 89 16.94 -6.35 -10.68
CA PHE A 89 15.88 -6.68 -9.72
C PHE A 89 15.87 -5.73 -8.51
N GLY A 90 17.05 -5.40 -7.96
CA GLY A 90 17.14 -4.46 -6.83
C GLY A 90 16.62 -3.05 -7.15
N LYS A 91 16.90 -2.53 -8.37
CA LYS A 91 16.36 -1.24 -8.81
C LYS A 91 14.85 -1.30 -9.06
N GLN A 92 14.36 -2.41 -9.64
CA GLN A 92 12.92 -2.64 -9.83
C GLN A 92 12.18 -2.66 -8.48
N MET A 93 12.73 -3.39 -7.51
CA MET A 93 12.23 -3.41 -6.14
C MET A 93 12.19 -2.01 -5.54
N PHE A 94 13.32 -1.30 -5.59
CA PHE A 94 13.43 0.05 -5.03
C PHE A 94 12.41 1.01 -5.64
N VAL A 95 12.30 1.07 -6.97
CA VAL A 95 11.35 1.97 -7.66
C VAL A 95 9.92 1.71 -7.21
N LEU A 96 9.49 0.44 -7.16
CA LEU A 96 8.12 0.12 -6.79
C LEU A 96 7.83 0.33 -5.31
N VAL A 97 8.77 -0.02 -4.43
CA VAL A 97 8.65 0.23 -2.98
C VAL A 97 8.60 1.72 -2.71
N TRP A 98 9.52 2.49 -3.31
CA TRP A 98 9.56 3.95 -3.20
C TRP A 98 8.25 4.57 -3.69
N MET A 99 7.76 4.15 -4.87
CA MET A 99 6.52 4.65 -5.44
C MET A 99 5.33 4.41 -4.50
N ARG A 100 5.22 3.24 -3.88
CA ARG A 100 4.13 2.97 -2.93
C ARG A 100 4.30 3.67 -1.58
N THR A 101 5.48 3.59 -0.99
CA THR A 101 5.73 4.10 0.36
C THR A 101 5.75 5.63 0.40
N VAL A 102 6.37 6.26 -0.60
CA VAL A 102 6.52 7.72 -0.65
C VAL A 102 5.26 8.36 -1.21
N LEU A 103 4.80 7.97 -2.41
CA LEU A 103 3.63 8.63 -3.02
C LEU A 103 2.32 8.20 -2.37
N GLY A 104 2.22 6.93 -1.96
CA GLY A 104 1.01 6.39 -1.33
C GLY A 104 0.90 6.64 0.17
N GLY A 105 2.00 7.04 0.83
CA GLY A 105 2.06 7.27 2.27
C GLY A 105 2.57 8.66 2.62
N PHE A 106 3.90 8.83 2.61
CA PHE A 106 4.55 10.05 3.12
C PHE A 106 4.07 11.35 2.48
N ALA A 107 3.94 11.37 1.15
CA ALA A 107 3.55 12.54 0.37
C ALA A 107 2.03 12.65 0.16
N ALA A 108 1.23 11.82 0.84
CA ALA A 108 -0.22 11.96 0.80
C ALA A 108 -0.65 13.25 1.52
N ILE A 109 -1.52 14.03 0.87
CA ILE A 109 -2.00 15.35 1.33
C ILE A 109 -3.08 15.24 2.41
N SER A 110 -3.66 14.04 2.60
CA SER A 110 -4.65 13.87 3.67
C SER A 110 -3.94 13.94 5.02
N PRO A 111 -4.44 14.70 6.02
CA PRO A 111 -3.92 14.66 7.38
C PRO A 111 -4.25 13.29 7.99
N SER A 112 -3.41 12.31 7.68
CA SER A 112 -3.51 10.94 8.16
C SER A 112 -2.24 10.55 8.89
N VAL A 113 -2.39 9.67 9.87
CA VAL A 113 -1.25 9.05 10.53
C VAL A 113 -0.40 8.33 9.48
N GLY A 114 0.92 8.54 9.54
CA GLY A 114 1.87 8.02 8.58
C GLY A 114 2.14 8.89 7.33
N SER A 115 1.44 10.02 7.16
CA SER A 115 1.83 11.07 6.21
C SER A 115 2.65 12.17 6.90
N LEU A 116 3.46 12.92 6.13
CA LEU A 116 4.21 14.06 6.68
C LEU A 116 3.28 15.19 7.15
N GLU A 117 2.19 15.42 6.42
CA GLU A 117 1.22 16.45 6.76
C GLU A 117 0.47 16.09 8.05
N GLY A 118 0.01 14.83 8.16
CA GLY A 118 -0.59 14.33 9.39
C GLY A 118 0.36 14.36 10.58
N MET A 119 1.66 14.10 10.40
CA MET A 119 2.66 14.24 11.48
C MET A 119 2.76 15.65 12.03
N VAL A 120 2.45 16.68 11.24
CA VAL A 120 2.46 18.08 11.69
C VAL A 120 1.14 18.46 12.35
N PHE A 121 0.02 18.06 11.74
CA PHE A 121 -1.31 18.46 12.20
C PHE A 121 -1.85 17.63 13.36
N LEU A 122 -1.32 16.43 13.62
CA LEU A 122 -1.78 15.53 14.69
C LEU A 122 -0.80 15.44 15.87
N ILE A 123 0.21 16.31 15.95
CA ILE A 123 1.20 16.33 17.06
C ILE A 123 0.54 16.35 18.45
N PRO A 124 -0.54 17.14 18.70
CA PRO A 124 -1.17 17.15 20.02
C PRO A 124 -1.89 15.84 20.36
N GLU A 125 -2.42 15.13 19.37
CA GLU A 125 -3.34 14.00 19.55
C GLU A 125 -2.68 12.62 19.33
N VAL A 126 -1.59 12.57 18.56
CA VAL A 126 -0.95 11.33 18.12
C VAL A 126 0.56 11.40 18.31
N SER A 127 1.09 10.43 19.04
CA SER A 127 2.53 10.33 19.27
C SER A 127 3.27 9.91 18.00
N ILE A 128 4.53 10.36 17.87
CA ILE A 128 5.38 10.05 16.72
C ILE A 128 5.54 8.53 16.49
N SER A 129 5.51 7.71 17.55
CA SER A 129 5.61 6.26 17.44
C SER A 129 4.44 5.66 16.65
N ILE A 130 3.23 6.19 16.81
CA ILE A 130 2.04 5.72 16.08
C ILE A 130 2.16 6.07 14.59
N HIS A 131 2.70 7.25 14.26
CA HIS A 131 3.03 7.57 12.87
C HIS A 131 4.07 6.61 12.28
N LEU A 132 5.11 6.26 13.05
CA LEU A 132 6.12 5.29 12.61
C LEU A 132 5.54 3.88 12.43
N TYR A 133 4.62 3.45 13.28
CA TYR A 133 3.92 2.17 13.10
C TYR A 133 3.10 2.15 11.80
N VAL A 134 2.39 3.23 11.46
CA VAL A 134 1.63 3.27 10.20
C VAL A 134 2.57 3.30 8.99
N ILE A 135 3.64 4.10 9.03
CA ILE A 135 4.66 4.10 7.96
C ILE A 135 5.26 2.71 7.77
N PHE A 136 5.55 2.02 8.87
CA PHE A 136 6.10 0.67 8.82
C PHE A 136 5.12 -0.31 8.18
N GLU A 137 3.82 -0.21 8.48
CA GLU A 137 2.79 -1.00 7.80
C GLU A 137 2.78 -0.75 6.29
N ILE A 138 2.76 0.52 5.87
CA ILE A 138 2.77 0.93 4.45
C ILE A 138 4.02 0.39 3.75
N PHE A 139 5.16 0.44 4.42
CA PHE A 139 6.42 -0.11 3.92
C PHE A 139 6.35 -1.64 3.76
N LEU A 140 5.84 -2.36 4.75
CA LEU A 140 5.65 -3.82 4.67
C LEU A 140 4.68 -4.21 3.54
N GLN A 141 3.55 -3.51 3.41
CA GLN A 141 2.63 -3.68 2.29
C GLN A 141 3.33 -3.47 0.95
N SER A 142 4.21 -2.46 0.87
CA SER A 142 5.00 -2.19 -0.33
C SER A 142 5.93 -3.35 -0.67
N LEU A 143 6.69 -3.86 0.31
CA LEU A 143 7.58 -5.01 0.09
C LEU A 143 6.82 -6.24 -0.40
N VAL A 144 5.69 -6.58 0.25
CA VAL A 144 4.88 -7.75 -0.11
C VAL A 144 4.27 -7.58 -1.50
N GLN A 145 3.70 -6.42 -1.81
CA GLN A 145 3.15 -6.16 -3.15
C GLN A 145 4.20 -6.39 -4.21
N VAL A 146 5.37 -5.78 -4.03
CA VAL A 146 6.42 -5.79 -5.04
C VAL A 146 6.99 -7.20 -5.22
N GLY A 147 7.17 -7.95 -4.12
CA GLY A 147 7.57 -9.35 -4.16
C GLY A 147 6.59 -10.20 -4.98
N ILE A 148 5.28 -10.04 -4.75
CA ILE A 148 4.23 -10.75 -5.51
C ILE A 148 4.27 -10.32 -6.98
N PHE A 149 4.27 -9.02 -7.26
CA PHE A 149 4.22 -8.48 -8.62
C PHE A 149 5.40 -8.92 -9.46
N LEU A 150 6.64 -8.75 -8.96
CA LEU A 150 7.83 -9.12 -9.70
C LEU A 150 7.92 -10.63 -9.90
N THR A 151 7.44 -11.44 -8.95
CA THR A 151 7.33 -12.89 -9.13
C THR A 151 6.39 -13.24 -10.27
N LEU A 152 5.21 -12.60 -10.33
CA LEU A 152 4.22 -12.85 -11.39
C LEU A 152 4.69 -12.39 -12.78
N VAL A 153 5.43 -11.28 -12.85
CA VAL A 153 5.96 -10.76 -14.12
C VAL A 153 7.15 -11.60 -14.59
N ASN A 154 8.07 -11.99 -13.70
CA ASN A 154 9.26 -12.75 -14.06
C ASN A 154 8.96 -14.22 -14.41
N ARG A 155 7.96 -14.86 -13.81
CA ARG A 155 7.48 -16.19 -14.22
C ARG A 155 6.94 -16.24 -15.66
N GLY A 156 6.63 -15.08 -16.24
CA GLY A 156 6.20 -14.94 -17.63
C GLY A 156 7.33 -14.79 -18.65
N LYS A 157 8.59 -14.63 -18.20
CA LYS A 157 9.73 -14.60 -19.12
C LYS A 157 10.05 -16.06 -19.48
N PRO A 158 10.02 -16.45 -20.78
CA PRO A 158 10.53 -17.77 -21.16
C PRO A 158 11.97 -17.85 -20.65
N ASN A 159 12.31 -18.95 -19.96
CA ASN A 159 13.69 -19.24 -19.58
C ASN A 159 14.53 -19.01 -20.83
N ALA A 160 15.39 -17.99 -20.80
CA ALA A 160 16.46 -17.89 -21.77
C ALA A 160 17.22 -19.21 -21.62
N LYS A 161 17.08 -20.08 -22.62
CA LYS A 161 17.81 -21.34 -22.67
C LYS A 161 19.26 -20.99 -22.39
N VAL A 162 19.81 -21.62 -21.36
CA VAL A 162 21.25 -21.69 -21.11
C VAL A 162 21.85 -22.16 -22.44
N GLY A 163 22.51 -21.23 -23.13
CA GLY A 163 23.36 -21.49 -24.28
C GLY A 163 24.77 -21.69 -23.82
#